data_AF-K1U2L3-F1
#
_entry.id   AF-K1U2L3-F1
#
_cell.length_a   1.000
_cell.length_b   1.000
_cell.length_c   1.000
_cell.angle_alpha   90.00
_cell.angle_beta   90.00
_cell.angle_gamma   90.00
#
_symmetry.space_group_name_H-M   'P 1'
#
loop_
_entity.id
_entity.type
_entity.pdbx_description
1 polymer ?
#
loop_
_entity_poly.entity_id
_entity_poly.type
_entity_poly.pdbx_seq_one_letter_code
_entity_poly.pdbx_strand_id
1 'polypeptide(L)' 'MSMLFTINDSPFFGKEGKFVTSRHIHDRLMKELDKNLALRVRKSEEDGKWIVSGRGVLHL' A
#
# COMPACT_ATOMS: atom_id res chain seq x y z
N MET A 1 9.49 4.18 10.82
CA MET A 1 9.43 2.73 10.54
C MET A 1 8.78 2.54 9.17
N SER A 2 9.15 1.52 8.41
CA SER A 2 8.63 1.29 7.05
C SER A 2 8.17 -0.15 6.86
N MET A 3 7.09 -0.33 6.13
CA MET A 3 6.53 -1.62 5.74
C MET A 3 6.39 -1.72 4.22
N LEU A 4 6.49 -2.94 3.70
CA LEU A 4 6.29 -3.23 2.29
C LEU A 4 4.83 -3.64 2.07
N PHE A 5 4.14 -2.87 1.24
CA PHE A 5 2.78 -3.16 0.79
C PHE A 5 2.89 -3.70 -0.62
N THR A 6 2.29 -4.86 -0.88
CA THR A 6 2.30 -5.48 -2.21
C THR A 6 0.91 -5.92 -2.62
N ILE A 7 0.71 -6.17 -3.91
CA ILE A 7 -0.45 -6.94 -4.35
C ILE A 7 -0.39 -8.35 -3.75
N ASN A 8 -1.56 -8.94 -3.54
CA ASN A 8 -1.66 -10.35 -3.15
C ASN A 8 -1.42 -11.21 -4.39
N ASP A 9 -0.43 -12.08 -4.35
CA ASP A 9 -0.06 -13.01 -5.43
C ASP A 9 -0.38 -14.48 -5.09
N SER A 10 -1.09 -14.71 -3.98
CA SER A 10 -1.46 -16.05 -3.53
C SER A 10 -2.60 -16.68 -4.36
N PRO A 11 -2.80 -18.01 -4.26
CA PRO A 11 -3.92 -18.72 -4.90
C PRO A 11 -5.32 -18.30 -4.44
N PHE A 12 -5.40 -17.44 -3.42
CA PHE A 12 -6.65 -16.87 -2.89
C PHE A 12 -6.91 -15.45 -3.42
N PHE A 13 -6.07 -14.95 -4.34
CA PHE A 13 -6.28 -13.65 -4.97
C PHE A 13 -7.69 -13.53 -5.56
N GLY A 14 -8.40 -12.46 -5.20
CA GLY A 14 -9.75 -12.18 -5.69
C GLY A 14 -10.87 -13.05 -5.12
N LYS A 15 -10.57 -14.03 -4.24
CA LYS A 15 -11.60 -14.79 -3.51
C LYS A 15 -12.20 -13.98 -2.36
N GLU A 16 -11.41 -13.07 -1.79
CA GLU A 16 -11.85 -12.14 -0.75
C GLU A 16 -11.35 -10.72 -1.07
N GLY A 17 -12.20 -9.72 -0.84
CA GLY A 17 -11.91 -8.31 -1.10
C GLY A 17 -12.20 -7.85 -2.53
N LYS A 18 -12.81 -6.66 -2.66
CA LYS A 18 -13.20 -6.06 -3.95
C LYS A 18 -12.06 -5.29 -4.65
N PHE A 19 -11.11 -4.77 -3.88
CA PHE A 19 -10.06 -3.88 -4.36
C PHE A 19 -8.69 -4.53 -4.21
N VAL A 20 -8.34 -5.40 -5.16
CA VAL A 20 -7.14 -6.26 -5.07
C VAL A 20 -6.05 -5.90 -6.08
N THR A 21 -6.33 -4.99 -7.02
CA THR A 21 -5.36 -4.63 -8.06
C THR A 21 -4.39 -3.55 -7.60
N SER A 22 -3.21 -3.53 -8.24
CA SER A 22 -2.14 -2.55 -7.94
C SER A 22 -2.62 -1.10 -8.02
N ARG A 23 -3.45 -0.79 -9.02
CA ARG A 23 -4.04 0.54 -9.21
C ARG A 23 -4.89 0.98 -8.02
N HIS A 24 -5.75 0.09 -7.51
CA HIS A 24 -6.60 0.44 -6.36
C HIS A 24 -5.78 0.70 -5.11
N ILE A 25 -4.71 -0.10 -4.88
CA ILE A 25 -3.81 0.10 -3.74
C ILE A 25 -3.09 1.44 -3.87
N HIS A 26 -2.54 1.73 -5.05
CA HIS A 26 -1.88 3.00 -5.33
C HIS A 26 -2.80 4.21 -5.10
N ASP A 27 -4.01 4.19 -5.67
CA ASP A 27 -4.97 5.29 -5.53
C ASP A 27 -5.38 5.49 -4.07
N ARG A 28 -5.51 4.40 -3.30
CA ARG A 28 -5.81 4.46 -1.87
C ARG A 28 -4.67 5.07 -1.05
N LEU A 29 -3.43 4.72 -1.37
CA LEU A 29 -2.22 5.25 -0.72
C LEU A 29 -2.03 6.74 -1.04
N MET A 30 -2.23 7.15 -2.30
CA MET A 30 -2.16 8.56 -2.70
C MET A 30 -3.24 9.39 -2.00
N LYS A 31 -4.47 8.89 -1.93
CA LYS A 31 -5.55 9.54 -1.19
C LYS A 31 -5.27 9.67 0.31
N GLU A 32 -4.51 8.73 0.88
CA GLU A 32 -4.11 8.81 2.29
C GLU A 32 -3.00 9.85 2.51
N LEU A 33 -2.05 9.95 1.58
CA LEU A 33 -0.99 10.97 1.64
C LEU A 33 -1.54 12.40 1.69
N ASP A 34 -2.63 12.68 0.97
CA ASP A 34 -3.27 14.00 0.97
C ASP A 34 -3.81 14.40 2.36
N LYS A 35 -4.19 13.43 3.19
CA LYS A 35 -4.76 13.66 4.52
C LYS A 35 -3.75 13.47 5.64
N ASN A 36 -2.75 12.64 5.41
CA ASN A 36 -1.85 12.14 6.44
C ASN A 36 -0.41 12.59 6.17
N LEU A 37 -0.09 13.78 6.68
CA LEU A 37 1.24 14.41 6.57
C LEU A 37 2.40 13.55 7.13
N ALA A 38 2.07 12.62 8.02
CA ALA A 38 3.01 11.71 8.66
C ALA A 38 3.29 10.44 7.83
N LEU A 39 2.51 10.20 6.78
CA LEU A 39 2.69 9.07 5.88
C LEU A 39 3.65 9.45 4.75
N ARG A 40 4.54 8.53 4.39
CA ARG A 40 5.39 8.65 3.21
C ARG A 40 5.31 7.35 2.42
N VAL A 41 4.97 7.44 1.14
CA VAL A 41 4.89 6.28 0.25
C VAL A 41 5.97 6.42 -0.82
N ARG A 42 6.76 5.37 -1.03
CA ARG A 42 7.70 5.25 -2.15
C ARG A 42 7.32 4.06 -3.00
N LYS A 43 7.27 4.22 -4.32
CA LYS A 43 7.12 3.10 -5.26
C LYS A 43 8.45 2.33 -5.30
N SER A 44 8.38 0.99 -5.26
CA SER A 44 9.56 0.15 -5.47
C SER A 44 9.90 0.06 -6.96
N GLU A 45 11.06 -0.54 -7.29
CA GLU A 45 11.46 -0.82 -8.68
C GLU A 45 10.52 -1.82 -9.36
N GLU A 46 9.99 -2.77 -8.59
CA GLU A 46 8.97 -3.71 -9.05
C GLU A 46 7.58 -3.10 -8.98
N ASP A 47 6.81 -3.26 -10.06
CA ASP A 47 5.42 -2.81 -10.10
C ASP A 47 4.56 -3.61 -9.13
N GLY A 48 3.59 -2.94 -8.50
CA GLY A 48 2.76 -3.56 -7.47
C GLY A 48 3.40 -3.66 -6.08
N LYS A 49 4.54 -3.00 -5.83
CA LYS A 49 5.17 -2.91 -4.50
C LYS A 49 5.39 -1.46 -4.08
N TRP A 50 5.06 -1.15 -2.82
CA TRP A 50 5.20 0.17 -2.21
C TRP A 50 5.84 0.08 -0.84
N ILE A 51 6.81 0.95 -0.57
CA ILE A 51 7.40 1.12 0.76
C ILE A 51 6.64 2.25 1.45
N VAL A 52 5.84 1.90 2.45
CA VAL A 52 5.01 2.83 3.22
C VAL A 52 5.70 3.07 4.56
N SER A 53 5.95 4.34 4.88
CA SER A 53 6.61 4.76 6.10
C SER A 53 5.69 5.67 6.91
N GLY A 54 5.62 5.44 8.21
CA GLY A 54 4.75 6.16 9.13
C GLY A 54 5.45 6.49 10.45
N ARG A 55 4.74 7.23 11.31
CA ARG A 55 5.22 7.64 12.65
C ARG A 55 5.48 6.48 13.60
N GLY A 56 4.86 5.31 13.39
CA GLY A 56 5.03 4.12 14.21
C GLY A 56 4.32 2.91 13.59
N VAL A 57 4.45 1.74 14.21
CA VAL A 57 3.82 0.50 13.72
C VAL A 57 2.30 0.58 13.79
N LEU A 58 1.73 1.17 14.85
CA LEU A 58 0.27 1.31 15.00
C LEU A 58 -0.36 2.26 13.96
N HIS A 59 0.46 3.11 13.34
CA HIS A 59 0.03 4.07 12.32
C HIS A 59 0.01 3.45 10.91
N LEU A 60 0.71 2.34 10.72
CA LEU A 60 0.85 1.62 9.46
C LEU A 60 -0.09 0.42 9.44
#